data_AF-A0AA38CT75-F1
#
_entry.id   AF-A0AA38CT75-F1
#
_cell.length_a   1.000
_cell.length_b   1.000
_cell.length_c   1.000
_cell.angle_alpha   90.00
_cell.angle_beta   90.00
_cell.angle_gamma   90.00
#
_symmetry.space_group_name_H-M   'P 1'
#
loop_
_entity.id
_entity.type
_entity.pdbx_description
1 polymer ?
#
loop_
_entity_poly.entity_id
_entity_poly.type
_entity_poly.pdbx_seq_one_letter_code
_entity_poly.pdbx_strand_id
1 'polypeptide(L)'
;MESFEGHRGGSSQDWLCWPSVLLAGLRPIRVRNLQVGQRHQGCVLFGTLCADALRVPAIVTILEDQFGDAIRVAIHNPPESSRSLHFGVLYPKGSMVAVKEPYSGQGDQDGMLMLRVDNPRNVEIVTSFPPIPQTSFVEHLLDLRGKASACFRADDWEKSIEYYSRCIQFALSSYKSEPRFPWASNIQKQVMEALLCSYCDRAKAMLKLNKHYNAVEDFDKALEIDHNHPKALFPKGRVFHSLGEYKLACQCFERALQGCPTANDIRLQYEKSKELNNQNENGMFDLSPYFLNGCKPQDVPELSNYIGPVLNKKSAGRGRGLFATANVDVGDFLVVDNAVAFSCTENITENIRHVSNNVGYVKQDLEAKITCSAASSNRILQQLQYLAKWEEMKVPPMDLFRINLECIYKVGSSVSSFSVLTDRVLNVKIM
;
A
#
# COMPACT_ATOMS: atom_id res chain seq x y z
N MET A 1 -49.05 -7.14 -14.52
CA MET A 1 -50.35 -6.47 -14.26
C MET A 1 -51.23 -7.49 -13.58
N GLU A 2 -51.23 -7.49 -12.24
CA GLU A 2 -52.32 -8.09 -11.47
C GLU A 2 -52.93 -6.97 -10.66
N SER A 3 -54.16 -6.62 -11.03
CA SER A 3 -55.00 -5.59 -10.45
C SER A 3 -55.53 -6.07 -9.10
N PHE A 4 -55.05 -5.49 -8.01
CA PHE A 4 -55.76 -5.55 -6.73
C PHE A 4 -56.98 -4.63 -6.82
N GLU A 5 -58.14 -5.22 -7.09
CA GLU A 5 -59.44 -4.56 -7.03
C GLU A 5 -59.70 -4.06 -5.61
N GLY A 6 -60.10 -2.79 -5.52
CA GLY A 6 -60.43 -2.15 -4.26
C GLY A 6 -61.71 -2.72 -3.66
N HIS A 7 -61.59 -3.33 -2.49
CA HIS A 7 -62.73 -3.47 -1.58
C HIS A 7 -63.14 -2.09 -1.06
N ARG A 8 -64.14 -1.49 -1.74
CA ARG A 8 -64.98 -0.44 -1.16
C ARG A 8 -66.14 -1.11 -0.44
N GLY A 9 -66.21 -0.93 0.88
CA GLY A 9 -67.38 -1.30 1.68
C GLY A 9 -67.02 -2.08 2.94
N GLY A 10 -66.70 -1.36 4.02
CA GLY A 10 -66.46 -1.95 5.33
C GLY A 10 -66.11 -0.89 6.36
N SER A 11 -67.05 -0.65 7.28
CA SER A 11 -66.96 0.20 8.46
C SER A 11 -65.59 0.21 9.16
N SER A 12 -65.08 1.39 9.52
CA SER A 12 -64.20 1.63 10.69
C SER A 12 -63.26 0.46 11.03
N GLN A 13 -62.38 0.05 10.10
CA GLN A 13 -61.36 -0.94 10.41
C GLN A 13 -60.16 -0.25 11.03
N ASP A 14 -59.93 -0.52 12.31
CA ASP A 14 -58.68 -0.22 12.98
C ASP A 14 -57.52 -0.69 12.10
N TRP A 15 -56.70 0.24 11.63
CA TRP A 15 -55.48 -0.04 10.85
C TRP A 15 -54.53 -1.00 11.58
N LEU A 16 -54.68 -1.17 12.89
CA LEU A 16 -54.05 -2.18 13.74
C LEU A 16 -54.36 -3.62 13.33
N CYS A 17 -55.38 -3.85 12.50
CA CYS A 17 -55.75 -5.17 11.98
C CYS A 17 -55.08 -5.49 10.62
N TRP A 18 -54.35 -4.55 10.01
CA TRP A 18 -53.68 -4.80 8.74
C TRP A 18 -52.50 -5.78 8.93
N PRO A 19 -52.35 -6.77 8.05
CA PRO A 19 -51.24 -7.72 8.12
C PRO A 19 -49.91 -6.99 7.91
N SER A 20 -48.97 -7.18 8.83
CA SER A 20 -47.61 -6.65 8.78
C SER A 20 -46.64 -7.74 9.21
N VAL A 21 -45.45 -7.76 8.61
CA VAL A 21 -44.40 -8.72 8.98
C VAL A 21 -43.86 -8.35 10.36
N LEU A 22 -43.55 -9.36 11.18
CA LEU A 22 -42.89 -9.15 12.46
C LEU A 22 -41.47 -8.63 12.22
N LEU A 23 -41.03 -7.67 13.03
CA LEU A 23 -39.68 -7.13 12.96
C LEU A 23 -38.63 -8.22 13.26
N ALA A 24 -38.95 -9.15 14.15
CA ALA A 24 -38.12 -10.28 14.51
C ALA A 24 -37.91 -11.23 13.30
N GLY A 25 -36.65 -11.46 12.92
CA GLY A 25 -36.28 -12.35 11.82
C GLY A 25 -36.00 -11.67 10.48
N LEU A 26 -36.19 -10.35 10.36
CA LEU A 26 -35.83 -9.59 9.17
C LEU A 26 -34.32 -9.29 9.11
N ARG A 27 -33.74 -9.34 7.91
CA ARG A 27 -32.31 -9.02 7.68
C ARG A 27 -32.12 -7.53 7.44
N PRO A 28 -31.15 -6.86 8.10
CA PRO A 28 -30.88 -5.44 7.85
C PRO A 28 -30.45 -5.17 6.39
N ILE A 29 -30.95 -4.09 5.79
CA ILE A 29 -30.53 -3.57 4.49
C ILE A 29 -30.14 -2.09 4.59
N ARG A 30 -29.20 -1.63 3.76
CA ARG A 30 -28.75 -0.23 3.67
C ARG A 30 -29.47 0.51 2.54
N VAL A 31 -29.56 1.84 2.63
CA VAL A 31 -30.15 2.67 1.56
C VAL A 31 -29.45 2.44 0.22
N ARG A 32 -28.11 2.40 0.20
CA ARG A 32 -27.33 2.16 -1.04
C ARG A 32 -27.57 0.81 -1.71
N ASN A 33 -28.09 -0.17 -0.97
CA ASN A 33 -28.34 -1.52 -1.48
C ASN A 33 -29.77 -1.70 -2.01
N LEU A 34 -30.60 -0.66 -1.95
CA LEU A 34 -31.97 -0.70 -2.48
C LEU A 34 -31.96 -0.68 -4.01
N GLN A 35 -32.65 -1.64 -4.63
CA GLN A 35 -32.85 -1.67 -6.07
C GLN A 35 -34.16 -0.98 -6.48
N VAL A 36 -34.09 -0.08 -7.44
CA VAL A 36 -35.26 0.68 -7.93
C VAL A 36 -36.30 -0.29 -8.52
N GLY A 37 -37.56 -0.12 -8.13
CA GLY A 37 -38.67 -0.96 -8.57
C GLY A 37 -38.79 -2.31 -7.85
N GLN A 38 -37.94 -2.59 -6.85
CA GLN A 38 -37.93 -3.86 -6.12
C GLN A 38 -38.44 -3.71 -4.69
N ARG A 39 -39.21 -4.71 -4.23
CA ARG A 39 -39.54 -4.92 -2.82
C ARG A 39 -38.53 -5.88 -2.20
N HIS A 40 -37.86 -5.46 -1.14
CA HIS A 40 -36.84 -6.27 -0.46
C HIS A 40 -37.50 -7.13 0.62
N GLN A 41 -38.14 -8.22 0.19
CA GLN A 41 -38.82 -9.16 1.10
C GLN A 41 -37.85 -9.76 2.13
N GLY A 42 -38.32 -9.96 3.36
CA GLY A 42 -37.48 -10.45 4.45
C GLY A 42 -36.36 -9.51 4.90
N CYS A 43 -36.38 -8.24 4.45
CA CYS A 43 -35.40 -7.24 4.84
C CYS A 43 -36.02 -6.11 5.69
N VAL A 44 -35.19 -5.39 6.44
CA VAL A 44 -35.59 -4.22 7.23
C VAL A 44 -34.54 -3.11 7.09
N LEU A 45 -35.00 -1.89 6.85
CA LEU A 45 -34.17 -0.69 6.86
C LEU A 45 -34.35 0.06 8.18
N PHE A 46 -33.26 0.29 8.89
CA PHE A 46 -33.27 1.07 10.12
C PHE A 46 -32.72 2.48 9.84
N GLY A 47 -33.39 3.50 10.37
CA GLY A 47 -32.92 4.88 10.24
C GLY A 47 -33.63 5.85 11.17
N THR A 48 -33.17 7.09 11.17
CA THR A 48 -33.74 8.19 11.95
C THR A 48 -34.50 9.11 11.02
N LEU A 49 -35.70 9.53 11.43
CA LEU A 49 -36.47 10.53 10.70
C LEU A 49 -35.84 11.91 10.93
N CYS A 50 -35.18 12.48 9.92
CA CYS A 50 -34.40 13.71 10.07
C CYS A 50 -35.13 14.99 9.63
N ALA A 51 -36.33 14.85 9.06
CA ALA A 51 -37.16 15.97 8.61
C ALA A 51 -38.57 15.90 9.20
N ASP A 52 -39.20 17.07 9.34
CA ASP A 52 -40.60 17.16 9.77
C ASP A 52 -41.51 16.46 8.76
N ALA A 53 -42.43 15.64 9.26
CA ALA A 53 -43.36 14.90 8.42
C ALA A 53 -44.42 15.83 7.81
N LEU A 54 -44.49 15.85 6.47
CA LEU A 54 -45.45 16.65 5.71
C LEU A 54 -46.50 15.76 5.06
N ARG A 55 -47.77 16.16 5.06
CA ARG A 55 -48.83 15.42 4.37
C ARG A 55 -49.06 15.98 2.97
N VAL A 56 -48.72 15.19 1.97
CA VAL A 56 -48.96 15.48 0.54
C VAL A 56 -49.24 14.16 -0.18
N PRO A 57 -50.48 13.92 -0.66
CA PRO A 57 -51.50 12.96 -0.15
C PRO A 57 -51.06 11.77 0.76
N ALA A 58 -49.80 11.35 0.72
CA ALA A 58 -49.14 10.48 1.68
C ALA A 58 -48.45 11.29 2.80
N ILE A 59 -47.96 10.64 3.85
CA ILE A 59 -47.04 11.28 4.81
C ILE A 59 -45.63 11.15 4.24
N VAL A 60 -44.96 12.27 4.02
CA VAL A 60 -43.62 12.35 3.43
C VAL A 60 -42.64 12.87 4.47
N THR A 61 -41.49 12.21 4.59
CA THR A 61 -40.37 12.63 5.44
C THR A 61 -39.04 12.15 4.84
N ILE A 62 -37.93 12.44 5.51
CA ILE A 62 -36.59 11.96 5.14
C ILE A 62 -36.12 11.01 6.24
N LEU A 63 -35.65 9.84 5.82
CA LEU A 63 -35.02 8.85 6.68
C LEU A 63 -33.54 8.82 6.36
N GLU A 64 -32.71 9.04 7.37
CA GLU A 64 -31.26 8.83 7.32
C GLU A 64 -30.94 7.48 7.95
N ASP A 65 -30.29 6.58 7.22
CA ASP A 65 -29.92 5.28 7.77
C ASP A 65 -28.76 5.39 8.78
N GLN A 66 -28.43 4.29 9.44
CA GLN A 66 -27.39 4.26 10.47
C GLN A 66 -25.97 4.58 9.94
N PHE A 67 -25.80 4.72 8.62
CA PHE A 67 -24.54 5.00 7.94
C PHE A 67 -24.50 6.40 7.30
N GLY A 68 -25.54 7.21 7.51
CA GLY A 68 -25.62 8.59 7.01
C GLY A 68 -26.16 8.74 5.58
N ASP A 69 -26.64 7.66 4.97
CA ASP A 69 -27.32 7.76 3.68
C ASP A 69 -28.80 8.12 3.88
N ALA A 70 -29.25 9.21 3.25
CA ALA A 70 -30.61 9.71 3.38
C ALA A 70 -31.49 9.36 2.18
N ILE A 71 -32.75 9.01 2.44
CA ILE A 71 -33.75 8.70 1.44
C ILE A 71 -35.11 9.28 1.81
N ARG A 72 -35.85 9.77 0.81
CA ARG A 72 -37.24 10.22 0.99
C ARG A 72 -38.14 9.02 1.26
N VAL A 73 -38.99 9.11 2.27
CA VAL A 73 -39.98 8.09 2.61
C VAL A 73 -41.38 8.67 2.41
N ALA A 74 -42.24 7.95 1.69
CA ALA A 74 -43.67 8.24 1.59
C ALA A 74 -44.50 7.10 2.14
N ILE A 75 -45.30 7.40 3.16
CA ILE A 75 -46.16 6.46 3.88
C ILE A 75 -47.61 6.71 3.43
N HIS A 76 -48.17 5.76 2.68
CA HIS A 76 -49.53 5.81 2.16
C HIS A 76 -50.53 5.21 3.14
N ASN A 77 -51.81 5.49 2.91
CA ASN A 77 -52.94 5.02 3.72
C ASN A 77 -52.83 5.31 5.24
N PRO A 78 -52.41 6.53 5.67
CA PRO A 78 -52.39 6.85 7.10
C PRO A 78 -53.81 6.84 7.69
N PRO A 79 -53.97 6.48 8.98
CA PRO A 79 -55.29 6.30 9.60
C PRO A 79 -56.17 7.55 9.54
N GLU A 80 -57.47 7.41 9.27
CA GLU A 80 -58.38 8.56 9.06
C GLU A 80 -58.55 9.47 10.29
N SER A 81 -58.37 8.93 11.51
CA SER A 81 -58.35 9.70 12.77
C SER A 81 -57.23 10.74 12.84
N SER A 82 -56.26 10.68 11.93
CA SER A 82 -55.16 11.65 11.80
C SER A 82 -55.53 12.93 11.02
N ARG A 83 -56.79 13.13 10.60
CA ARG A 83 -57.20 14.38 9.93
C ARG A 83 -57.07 15.63 10.83
N SER A 84 -57.02 15.47 12.16
CA SER A 84 -56.88 16.55 13.15
C SER A 84 -55.60 16.51 14.00
N LEU A 85 -54.79 15.45 13.90
CA LEU A 85 -53.50 15.36 14.59
C LEU A 85 -52.37 15.89 13.71
N HIS A 86 -51.49 16.75 14.26
CA HIS A 86 -50.23 17.09 13.62
C HIS A 86 -49.47 15.79 13.29
N PHE A 87 -49.19 15.51 12.02
CA PHE A 87 -48.54 14.27 11.57
C PHE A 87 -47.16 14.03 12.22
N GLY A 88 -46.51 15.11 12.68
CA GLY A 88 -45.32 15.04 13.54
C GLY A 88 -45.53 14.36 14.89
N VAL A 89 -46.77 14.02 15.28
CA VAL A 89 -47.07 13.20 16.46
C VAL A 89 -46.96 11.70 16.15
N LEU A 90 -47.32 11.28 14.92
CA LEU A 90 -47.25 9.86 14.52
C LEU A 90 -45.84 9.45 14.10
N TYR A 91 -45.15 10.34 13.40
CA TYR A 91 -43.76 10.15 12.96
C TYR A 91 -42.94 11.39 13.33
N PRO A 92 -42.57 11.54 14.62
CA PRO A 92 -41.80 12.69 15.07
C PRO A 92 -40.43 12.76 14.41
N LYS A 93 -39.99 13.98 14.11
CA LYS A 93 -38.60 14.24 13.77
C LYS A 93 -37.71 13.79 14.93
N GLY A 94 -36.64 13.06 14.62
CA GLY A 94 -35.73 12.44 15.57
C GLY A 94 -36.13 11.03 16.00
N SER A 95 -37.31 10.52 15.60
CA SER A 95 -37.69 9.14 15.90
C SER A 95 -36.82 8.14 15.14
N MET A 96 -36.35 7.12 15.85
CA MET A 96 -35.70 5.95 15.29
C MET A 96 -36.77 5.00 14.77
N VAL A 97 -36.66 4.58 13.52
CA VAL A 97 -37.67 3.74 12.85
C VAL A 97 -37.05 2.54 12.15
N ALA A 98 -37.85 1.48 12.07
CA ALA A 98 -37.60 0.29 11.27
C ALA A 98 -38.65 0.22 10.15
N VAL A 99 -38.19 0.31 8.89
CA VAL A 99 -39.01 0.16 7.69
C VAL A 99 -38.90 -1.28 7.21
N LYS A 100 -39.97 -2.05 7.41
CA LYS A 100 -40.07 -3.48 7.10
C LYS A 100 -40.40 -3.69 5.63
N GLU A 101 -39.66 -4.60 5.01
CA GLU A 101 -39.75 -4.94 3.58
C GLU A 101 -39.78 -3.72 2.65
N PRO A 102 -38.73 -2.87 2.69
CA PRO A 102 -38.73 -1.60 1.97
C PRO A 102 -38.91 -1.81 0.46
N TYR A 103 -39.85 -1.07 -0.11
CA TYR A 103 -40.04 -0.95 -1.54
C TYR A 103 -39.49 0.39 -2.02
N SER A 104 -38.49 0.32 -2.90
CA SER A 104 -37.89 1.51 -3.54
C SER A 104 -38.59 1.77 -4.86
N GLY A 105 -39.23 2.93 -4.99
CA GLY A 105 -39.83 3.43 -6.21
C GLY A 105 -39.19 4.73 -6.68
N GLN A 106 -39.59 5.20 -7.86
CA GLN A 106 -39.30 6.57 -8.31
C GLN A 106 -40.47 7.47 -7.91
N GLY A 107 -40.17 8.70 -7.49
CA GLY A 107 -41.19 9.70 -7.25
C GLY A 107 -41.87 10.13 -8.53
N ASP A 108 -43.21 10.19 -8.51
CA ASP A 108 -44.06 10.46 -9.68
C ASP A 108 -43.77 11.80 -10.39
N GLN A 109 -43.14 12.77 -9.71
CA GLN A 109 -42.90 14.12 -10.23
C GLN A 109 -41.42 14.46 -10.44
N ASP A 110 -40.52 13.96 -9.60
CA ASP A 110 -39.11 14.38 -9.57
C ASP A 110 -38.14 13.30 -10.08
N GLY A 111 -38.61 12.07 -10.32
CA GLY A 111 -37.76 10.93 -10.70
C GLY A 111 -36.77 10.45 -9.62
N MET A 112 -36.72 11.15 -8.48
CA MET A 112 -35.85 10.83 -7.35
C MET A 112 -36.24 9.49 -6.70
N LEU A 113 -35.22 8.75 -6.26
CA LEU A 113 -35.40 7.50 -5.53
C LEU A 113 -36.11 7.77 -4.19
N MET A 114 -37.18 7.02 -3.94
CA MET A 114 -37.93 7.12 -2.69
C MET A 114 -38.34 5.74 -2.17
N LEU A 115 -38.46 5.64 -0.86
CA LEU A 115 -39.12 4.52 -0.19
C LEU A 115 -40.61 4.77 -0.16
N ARG A 116 -41.35 3.87 -0.80
CA ARG A 116 -42.82 3.88 -0.75
C ARG A 116 -43.26 2.80 0.22
N VAL A 117 -44.03 3.21 1.21
CA VAL A 117 -44.58 2.35 2.26
C VAL A 117 -46.09 2.36 2.14
N ASP A 118 -46.68 1.29 1.59
CA ASP A 118 -48.14 1.22 1.36
C ASP A 118 -48.94 0.91 2.64
N ASN A 119 -48.29 0.29 3.63
CA ASN A 119 -48.88 -0.06 4.92
C ASN A 119 -48.12 0.67 6.05
N PRO A 120 -48.74 1.62 6.78
CA PRO A 120 -48.11 2.35 7.87
C PRO A 120 -47.51 1.46 8.98
N ARG A 121 -48.04 0.24 9.21
CA ARG A 121 -47.49 -0.72 10.20
C ARG A 121 -46.10 -1.25 9.83
N ASN A 122 -45.70 -1.08 8.57
CA ASN A 122 -44.36 -1.42 8.13
C ASN A 122 -43.33 -0.36 8.56
N VAL A 123 -43.76 0.78 9.11
CA VAL A 123 -42.87 1.71 9.81
C VAL A 123 -43.11 1.56 11.31
N GLU A 124 -42.13 1.00 12.00
CA GLU A 124 -42.18 0.74 13.44
C GLU A 124 -41.20 1.67 14.15
N ILE A 125 -41.67 2.45 15.13
CA ILE A 125 -40.78 3.26 15.98
C ILE A 125 -40.05 2.33 16.94
N VAL A 126 -38.73 2.39 16.96
CA VAL A 126 -37.87 1.57 17.81
C VAL A 126 -37.20 2.43 18.88
N THR A 127 -36.93 1.84 20.04
CA THR A 127 -36.23 2.53 21.15
C THR A 127 -34.72 2.56 20.98
N SER A 128 -34.18 1.64 20.18
CA SER A 128 -32.76 1.51 19.87
C SER A 128 -32.59 0.80 18.54
N PHE A 129 -31.56 1.14 17.78
CA PHE A 129 -31.17 0.32 16.63
C PHE A 129 -30.55 -0.99 17.12
N PRO A 130 -30.77 -2.11 16.42
CA PRO A 130 -29.98 -3.30 16.70
C PRO A 130 -28.51 -2.92 16.51
N PRO A 131 -27.60 -3.46 17.33
CA PRO A 131 -26.18 -3.27 17.09
C PRO A 131 -25.91 -3.65 15.63
N ILE A 132 -25.38 -2.71 14.86
CA ILE A 132 -24.85 -2.99 13.52
C ILE A 132 -23.98 -4.24 13.69
N PRO A 133 -24.09 -5.28 12.84
CA PRO A 133 -23.21 -6.44 12.95
C PRO A 133 -21.76 -5.96 12.83
N GLN A 134 -21.11 -5.70 13.97
CA GLN A 134 -19.73 -5.26 14.11
C GLN A 134 -18.77 -6.29 13.50
N THR A 135 -19.24 -7.54 13.43
CA THR A 135 -18.57 -8.71 12.91
C THR A 135 -18.27 -8.61 11.42
N SER A 136 -19.23 -8.26 10.54
CA SER A 136 -19.02 -8.47 9.09
C SER A 136 -17.97 -7.57 8.43
N PHE A 137 -17.84 -6.31 8.87
CA PHE A 137 -16.89 -5.36 8.27
C PHE A 137 -15.44 -5.65 8.70
N VAL A 138 -15.21 -5.73 10.01
CA VAL A 138 -13.89 -6.01 10.56
C VAL A 138 -13.45 -7.42 10.18
N GLU A 139 -14.34 -8.41 10.20
CA GLU A 139 -14.03 -9.77 9.72
C GLU A 139 -13.61 -9.77 8.25
N HIS A 140 -14.29 -9.01 7.37
CA HIS A 140 -13.90 -8.96 5.97
C HIS A 140 -12.53 -8.31 5.78
N LEU A 141 -12.24 -7.22 6.50
CA LEU A 141 -10.94 -6.56 6.48
C LEU A 141 -9.83 -7.48 7.02
N LEU A 142 -10.09 -8.21 8.10
CA LEU A 142 -9.16 -9.19 8.66
C LEU A 142 -9.01 -10.42 7.75
N ASP A 143 -10.06 -10.85 7.04
CA ASP A 143 -10.01 -11.93 6.05
C ASP A 143 -9.16 -11.55 4.84
N LEU A 144 -9.35 -10.35 4.27
CA LEU A 144 -8.49 -9.84 3.19
C LEU A 144 -7.03 -9.78 3.60
N ARG A 145 -6.75 -9.26 4.80
CA ARG A 145 -5.39 -9.22 5.35
C ARG A 145 -4.84 -10.63 5.61
N GLY A 146 -5.68 -11.55 6.11
CA GLY A 146 -5.34 -12.95 6.34
C GLY A 146 -4.95 -13.67 5.05
N LYS A 147 -5.72 -13.47 3.97
CA LYS A 147 -5.39 -13.96 2.62
C LYS A 147 -4.08 -13.37 2.10
N ALA A 148 -3.87 -12.07 2.27
CA ALA A 148 -2.62 -11.41 1.89
C ALA A 148 -1.40 -11.99 2.63
N SER A 149 -1.54 -12.22 3.94
CA SER A 149 -0.53 -12.84 4.78
C SER A 149 -0.27 -14.31 4.42
N ALA A 150 -1.30 -15.06 4.02
CA ALA A 150 -1.15 -16.41 3.52
C ALA A 150 -0.37 -16.46 2.20
N CYS A 151 -0.71 -15.59 1.24
CA CYS A 151 0.06 -15.44 0.00
C CYS A 151 1.51 -15.02 0.26
N PHE A 152 1.74 -14.10 1.21
CA PHE A 152 3.09 -13.68 1.60
C PHE A 152 3.93 -14.86 2.11
N ARG A 153 3.35 -15.71 2.97
CA ARG A 153 4.04 -16.91 3.49
C ARG A 153 4.26 -17.99 2.44
N ALA A 154 3.50 -17.95 1.35
CA ALA A 154 3.65 -18.85 0.20
C ALA A 154 4.60 -18.30 -0.87
N ASP A 155 5.34 -17.21 -0.58
CA ASP A 155 6.21 -16.49 -1.51
C ASP A 155 5.50 -15.96 -2.79
N ASP A 156 4.16 -15.87 -2.78
CA ASP A 156 3.36 -15.30 -3.85
C ASP A 156 3.20 -13.78 -3.61
N TRP A 157 4.28 -13.05 -3.88
CA TRP A 157 4.38 -11.62 -3.59
C TRP A 157 3.36 -10.78 -4.37
N GLU A 158 3.10 -11.13 -5.62
CA GLU A 158 2.16 -10.39 -6.48
C GLU A 158 0.73 -10.48 -5.93
N LYS A 159 0.25 -11.69 -5.63
CA LYS A 159 -1.08 -11.85 -4.99
C LYS A 159 -1.14 -11.26 -3.60
N SER A 160 -0.05 -11.36 -2.83
CA SER A 160 0.03 -10.73 -1.51
C SER A 160 -0.18 -9.22 -1.60
N ILE A 161 0.51 -8.55 -2.53
CA ILE A 161 0.35 -7.11 -2.79
C ILE A 161 -1.07 -6.78 -3.24
N GLU A 162 -1.66 -7.61 -4.10
CA GLU A 162 -3.04 -7.42 -4.56
C GLU A 162 -4.03 -7.46 -3.40
N TYR A 163 -3.99 -8.50 -2.55
CA TYR A 163 -4.89 -8.61 -1.40
C TYR A 163 -4.66 -7.51 -0.36
N TYR A 164 -3.41 -7.11 -0.08
CA TYR A 164 -3.16 -5.95 0.78
C TYR A 164 -3.71 -4.66 0.18
N SER A 165 -3.61 -4.48 -1.14
CA SER A 165 -4.16 -3.31 -1.82
C SER A 165 -5.68 -3.25 -1.73
N ARG A 166 -6.36 -4.40 -1.89
CA ARG A 166 -7.81 -4.53 -1.68
C ARG A 166 -8.20 -4.22 -0.24
N CYS A 167 -7.44 -4.75 0.74
CA CYS A 167 -7.63 -4.45 2.17
C CYS A 167 -7.53 -2.94 2.45
N ILE A 168 -6.47 -2.29 1.96
CA ILE A 168 -6.23 -0.84 2.12
C ILE A 168 -7.36 -0.03 1.47
N GLN A 169 -7.75 -0.37 0.25
CA GLN A 169 -8.83 0.32 -0.47
C GLN A 169 -10.16 0.21 0.28
N PHE A 170 -10.48 -0.99 0.78
CA PHE A 170 -11.69 -1.24 1.57
C PHE A 170 -11.70 -0.48 2.90
N ALA A 171 -10.55 -0.44 3.60
CA ALA A 171 -10.39 0.35 4.82
C ALA A 171 -10.59 1.85 4.57
N LEU A 172 -9.97 2.41 3.52
CA LEU A 172 -10.04 3.84 3.20
C LEU A 172 -11.41 4.29 2.69
N SER A 173 -12.09 3.48 1.87
CA SER A 173 -13.45 3.80 1.39
C SER A 173 -14.46 3.85 2.54
N SER A 174 -14.21 3.05 3.58
CA SER A 174 -15.05 2.97 4.76
C SER A 174 -14.73 4.08 5.75
N TYR A 175 -13.44 4.41 5.94
CA TYR A 175 -13.03 5.53 6.78
C TYR A 175 -13.64 6.88 6.35
N LYS A 176 -13.76 7.12 5.04
CA LYS A 176 -14.40 8.33 4.52
C LYS A 176 -15.91 8.40 4.74
N SER A 177 -16.55 7.30 5.12
CA SER A 177 -18.01 7.18 5.21
C SER A 177 -18.56 6.98 6.62
N GLU A 178 -17.73 6.91 7.68
CA GLU A 178 -18.23 6.66 9.04
C GLU A 178 -18.70 7.93 9.82
N PRO A 179 -19.82 7.84 10.59
CA PRO A 179 -20.39 8.95 11.37
C PRO A 179 -19.82 9.12 12.79
N ARG A 180 -20.03 10.33 13.36
CA ARG A 180 -19.52 10.85 14.66
C ARG A 180 -20.11 10.16 15.91
N PHE A 181 -19.88 8.87 16.14
CA PHE A 181 -20.34 8.20 17.37
C PHE A 181 -19.21 7.62 18.25
N PRO A 182 -19.39 7.51 19.58
CA PRO A 182 -18.33 7.08 20.51
C PRO A 182 -17.79 5.65 20.29
N TRP A 183 -18.61 4.71 19.82
CA TRP A 183 -18.17 3.34 19.48
C TRP A 183 -17.36 3.28 18.17
N ALA A 184 -17.44 4.33 17.34
CA ALA A 184 -16.58 4.49 16.17
C ALA A 184 -15.10 4.55 16.59
N SER A 185 -14.77 4.96 17.81
CA SER A 185 -13.37 5.02 18.28
C SER A 185 -12.67 3.66 18.30
N ASN A 186 -13.34 2.57 18.70
CA ASN A 186 -12.73 1.25 18.73
C ASN A 186 -12.60 0.65 17.32
N ILE A 187 -13.62 0.84 16.48
CA ILE A 187 -13.59 0.38 15.08
C ILE A 187 -12.55 1.17 14.30
N GLN A 188 -12.52 2.49 14.44
CA GLN A 188 -11.51 3.36 13.86
C GLN A 188 -10.11 2.94 14.29
N LYS A 189 -9.90 2.61 15.57
CA LYS A 189 -8.62 2.08 16.04
C LYS A 189 -8.25 0.78 15.33
N GLN A 190 -9.16 -0.18 15.22
CA GLN A 190 -8.91 -1.45 14.52
C GLN A 190 -8.64 -1.25 13.02
N VAL A 191 -9.37 -0.34 12.37
CA VAL A 191 -9.15 0.01 10.96
C VAL A 191 -7.80 0.67 10.77
N MET A 192 -7.41 1.62 11.63
CA MET A 192 -6.11 2.29 11.57
C MET A 192 -4.97 1.32 11.84
N GLU A 193 -5.10 0.42 12.81
CA GLU A 193 -4.13 -0.64 13.08
C GLU A 193 -3.98 -1.60 11.89
N ALA A 194 -5.10 -1.99 11.27
CA ALA A 194 -5.07 -2.85 10.09
C ALA A 194 -4.48 -2.15 8.86
N LEU A 195 -4.77 -0.85 8.68
CA LEU A 195 -4.23 -0.02 7.61
C LEU A 195 -2.71 0.15 7.76
N LEU A 196 -2.26 0.50 8.97
CA LEU A 196 -0.85 0.58 9.35
C LEU A 196 -0.10 -0.72 9.04
N CYS A 197 -0.65 -1.86 9.50
CA CYS A 197 -0.04 -3.16 9.25
C CYS A 197 -0.05 -3.52 7.76
N SER A 198 -1.15 -3.26 7.05
CA SER A 198 -1.29 -3.59 5.63
C SER A 198 -0.30 -2.79 4.77
N TYR A 199 -0.08 -1.51 5.06
CA TYR A 199 0.96 -0.73 4.40
C TYR A 199 2.36 -1.31 4.67
N CYS A 200 2.69 -1.60 5.94
CA CYS A 200 3.99 -2.17 6.29
C CYS A 200 4.25 -3.51 5.61
N ASP A 201 3.25 -4.39 5.57
CA ASP A 201 3.40 -5.74 5.02
C ASP A 201 3.35 -5.74 3.49
N ARG A 202 2.57 -4.86 2.87
CA ARG A 202 2.61 -4.63 1.42
C ARG A 202 3.94 -4.06 0.97
N ALA A 203 4.50 -3.11 1.72
CA ALA A 203 5.85 -2.59 1.47
C ALA A 203 6.89 -3.70 1.52
N LYS A 204 6.86 -4.58 2.52
CA LYS A 204 7.76 -5.75 2.59
C LYS A 204 7.59 -6.68 1.38
N ALA A 205 6.37 -6.92 0.92
CA ALA A 205 6.11 -7.73 -0.27
C ALA A 205 6.66 -7.05 -1.53
N MET A 206 6.51 -5.73 -1.64
CA MET A 206 7.12 -4.93 -2.71
C MET A 206 8.64 -4.99 -2.68
N LEU A 207 9.27 -5.02 -1.50
CA LEU A 207 10.71 -5.24 -1.38
C LEU A 207 11.16 -6.62 -1.87
N LYS A 208 10.32 -7.66 -1.74
CA LYS A 208 10.61 -8.98 -2.33
C LYS A 208 10.56 -8.97 -3.86
N LEU A 209 9.77 -8.07 -4.43
CA LEU A 209 9.77 -7.73 -5.86
C LEU A 209 10.71 -6.56 -6.20
N ASN A 210 11.50 -6.12 -5.22
CA ASN A 210 12.46 -5.03 -5.28
C ASN A 210 11.92 -3.69 -5.81
N LYS A 211 10.65 -3.42 -5.55
CA LYS A 211 9.99 -2.14 -5.79
C LYS A 211 10.27 -1.20 -4.61
N HIS A 212 11.52 -0.73 -4.50
CA HIS A 212 12.01 0.00 -3.33
C HIS A 212 11.25 1.32 -3.07
N TYR A 213 10.97 2.13 -4.09
CA TYR A 213 10.26 3.39 -3.89
C TYR A 213 8.79 3.21 -3.52
N ASN A 214 8.09 2.28 -4.17
CA ASN A 214 6.72 1.95 -3.80
C ASN A 214 6.66 1.46 -2.34
N ALA A 215 7.66 0.69 -1.90
CA ALA A 215 7.77 0.28 -0.51
C ALA A 215 8.04 1.47 0.44
N VAL A 216 8.90 2.41 0.06
CA VAL A 216 9.14 3.66 0.81
C VAL A 216 7.85 4.48 0.95
N GLU A 217 7.08 4.62 -0.13
CA GLU A 217 5.79 5.33 -0.13
C GLU A 217 4.79 4.67 0.81
N ASP A 218 4.72 3.33 0.81
CA ASP A 218 3.87 2.60 1.75
C ASP A 218 4.35 2.73 3.20
N PHE A 219 5.67 2.73 3.45
CA PHE A 219 6.18 3.03 4.79
C PHE A 219 5.84 4.47 5.21
N ASP A 220 5.90 5.44 4.30
CA ASP A 220 5.49 6.81 4.60
C ASP A 220 4.00 6.90 4.96
N LYS A 221 3.13 6.23 4.20
CA LYS A 221 1.70 6.12 4.53
C LYS A 221 1.44 5.43 5.88
N ALA A 222 2.25 4.43 6.23
CA ALA A 222 2.20 3.82 7.56
C ALA A 222 2.61 4.82 8.65
N LEU A 223 3.65 5.63 8.41
CA LEU A 223 4.14 6.63 9.35
C LEU A 223 3.23 7.86 9.49
N GLU A 224 2.38 8.15 8.51
CA GLU A 224 1.29 9.13 8.67
C GLU A 224 0.28 8.70 9.74
N ILE A 225 0.07 7.39 9.93
CA ILE A 225 -0.84 6.82 10.93
C ILE A 225 -0.15 6.75 12.30
N ASP A 226 1.08 6.20 12.35
CA ASP A 226 1.91 6.15 13.56
C ASP A 226 3.33 6.63 13.24
N HIS A 227 3.60 7.88 13.59
CA HIS A 227 4.82 8.61 13.24
C HIS A 227 6.10 7.95 13.77
N ASN A 228 6.02 7.17 14.84
CA ASN A 228 7.18 6.56 15.48
C ASN A 228 7.12 5.03 15.43
N HIS A 229 6.38 4.47 14.47
CA HIS A 229 6.20 3.03 14.36
C HIS A 229 7.52 2.30 14.02
N PRO A 230 8.13 1.53 14.94
CA PRO A 230 9.44 0.94 14.71
C PRO A 230 9.44 -0.08 13.56
N LYS A 231 8.32 -0.80 13.36
CA LYS A 231 8.18 -1.79 12.27
C LYS A 231 7.99 -1.16 10.88
N ALA A 232 7.75 0.15 10.79
CA ALA A 232 7.78 0.89 9.54
C ALA A 232 9.14 1.56 9.35
N LEU A 233 9.65 2.25 10.39
CA LEU A 233 10.92 2.98 10.34
C LEU A 233 12.12 2.06 10.09
N PHE A 234 12.21 0.91 10.78
CA PHE A 234 13.37 0.04 10.64
C PHE A 234 13.48 -0.56 9.23
N PRO A 235 12.44 -1.17 8.64
CA PRO A 235 12.49 -1.59 7.24
C PRO A 235 12.73 -0.43 6.27
N LYS A 236 12.12 0.75 6.47
CA LYS A 236 12.36 1.93 5.63
C LYS A 236 13.84 2.35 5.65
N GLY A 237 14.46 2.39 6.82
CA GLY A 237 15.89 2.67 6.97
C GLY A 237 16.77 1.65 6.25
N ARG A 238 16.40 0.36 6.31
CA ARG A 238 17.09 -0.69 5.54
C ARG A 238 16.97 -0.50 4.03
N VAL A 239 15.83 -0.01 3.55
CA VAL A 239 15.65 0.32 2.13
C VAL A 239 16.59 1.45 1.73
N PHE A 240 16.62 2.56 2.49
CA PHE A 240 17.54 3.67 2.21
C PHE A 240 19.01 3.23 2.27
N HIS A 241 19.39 2.40 3.25
CA HIS A 241 20.72 1.82 3.32
C HIS A 241 21.06 1.02 2.05
N SER A 242 20.13 0.18 1.57
CA SER A 242 20.34 -0.59 0.33
C SER A 242 20.40 0.27 -0.93
N LEU A 243 19.81 1.47 -0.90
CA LEU A 243 19.87 2.45 -1.99
C LEU A 243 21.12 3.33 -1.94
N GLY A 244 21.97 3.21 -0.91
CA GLY A 244 23.13 4.09 -0.69
C GLY A 244 22.77 5.44 -0.08
N GLU A 245 21.51 5.66 0.29
CA GLU A 245 21.01 6.89 0.91
C GLU A 245 21.25 6.84 2.44
N TYR A 246 22.52 6.74 2.84
CA TYR A 246 22.92 6.44 4.22
C TYR A 246 22.43 7.50 5.23
N LYS A 247 22.42 8.78 4.85
CA LYS A 247 21.89 9.87 5.68
C LYS A 247 20.42 9.66 6.05
N LEU A 248 19.59 9.30 5.07
CA LEU A 248 18.16 9.01 5.28
C LEU A 248 17.98 7.71 6.07
N ALA A 249 18.83 6.72 5.85
CA ALA A 249 18.83 5.48 6.64
C ALA A 249 19.10 5.75 8.13
N CYS A 250 20.13 6.54 8.43
CA CYS A 250 20.48 6.96 9.79
C CYS A 250 19.31 7.65 10.50
N GLN A 251 18.64 8.60 9.84
CA GLN A 251 17.46 9.29 10.39
C GLN A 251 16.32 8.31 10.71
N CYS A 252 16.08 7.33 9.84
CA CYS A 252 15.05 6.31 10.08
C CYS A 252 15.41 5.42 11.29
N PHE A 253 16.66 4.98 11.38
CA PHE A 253 17.11 4.14 12.49
C PHE A 253 17.14 4.87 13.83
N GLU A 254 17.56 6.13 13.85
CA GLU A 254 17.54 6.96 15.05
C GLU A 254 16.11 7.13 15.59
N ARG A 255 15.15 7.45 14.72
CA ARG A 255 13.72 7.50 15.11
C ARG A 255 13.20 6.14 15.57
N ALA A 256 13.62 5.05 14.92
CA ALA A 256 13.20 3.70 15.33
C ALA A 256 13.74 3.33 16.72
N LEU A 257 14.97 3.73 17.05
CA LEU A 257 15.59 3.51 18.36
C LEU A 257 14.91 4.33 19.47
N GLN A 258 14.37 5.52 19.17
CA GLN A 258 13.57 6.27 20.15
C GLN A 258 12.31 5.49 20.57
N GLY A 259 11.67 4.78 19.64
CA GLY A 259 10.50 3.94 19.92
C GLY A 259 10.83 2.56 20.50
N CYS A 260 12.05 2.05 20.29
CA CYS A 260 12.53 0.75 20.80
C CYS A 260 14.03 0.81 21.17
N PRO A 261 14.39 1.39 22.33
CA PRO A 261 15.80 1.65 22.68
C PRO A 261 16.67 0.40 22.87
N THR A 262 16.06 -0.76 23.15
CA THR A 262 16.77 -2.02 23.42
C THR A 262 16.99 -2.89 22.18
N ALA A 263 16.63 -2.41 20.99
CA ALA A 263 16.73 -3.17 19.75
C ALA A 263 18.17 -3.17 19.20
N ASN A 264 18.97 -4.17 19.61
CA ASN A 264 20.36 -4.33 19.17
C ASN A 264 20.51 -4.38 17.64
N ASP A 265 19.58 -4.99 16.91
CA ASP A 265 19.62 -5.08 15.45
C ASP A 265 19.51 -3.70 14.79
N ILE A 266 18.65 -2.82 15.32
CA ILE A 266 18.49 -1.46 14.81
C ILE A 266 19.77 -0.66 15.07
N ARG A 267 20.35 -0.81 16.26
CA ARG A 267 21.61 -0.15 16.62
C ARG A 267 22.76 -0.60 15.73
N LEU A 268 22.86 -1.90 15.43
CA LEU A 268 23.88 -2.43 14.52
C LEU A 268 23.75 -1.82 13.11
N GLN A 269 22.53 -1.76 12.57
CA GLN A 269 22.29 -1.16 11.25
C GLN A 269 22.54 0.35 11.25
N TYR A 270 22.22 1.04 12.34
CA TYR A 270 22.50 2.46 12.52
C TYR A 270 24.00 2.76 12.49
N GLU A 271 24.80 2.10 13.31
CA GLU A 271 26.26 2.32 13.35
C GLU A 271 26.91 2.01 11.99
N LYS A 272 26.46 0.93 11.34
CA LYS A 272 26.91 0.59 9.99
C LYS A 272 26.57 1.67 8.96
N SER A 273 25.33 2.17 8.97
CA SER A 273 24.90 3.26 8.08
C SER A 273 25.68 4.55 8.35
N LYS A 274 26.00 4.81 9.61
CA LYS A 274 26.73 6.01 10.03
C LYS A 274 28.18 5.97 9.53
N GLU A 275 28.84 4.83 9.64
CA GLU A 275 30.18 4.61 9.08
C GLU A 275 30.18 4.79 7.56
N LEU A 276 29.23 4.18 6.85
CA LEU A 276 29.08 4.34 5.41
C LEU A 276 28.73 5.79 5.02
N ASN A 277 27.95 6.52 5.81
CA ASN A 277 27.68 7.93 5.58
C ASN A 277 28.95 8.77 5.74
N ASN A 278 29.78 8.48 6.74
CA ASN A 278 31.05 9.18 6.96
C ASN A 278 32.02 8.95 5.78
N GLN A 279 32.10 7.71 5.29
CA GLN A 279 32.85 7.39 4.08
C GLN A 279 32.29 8.14 2.86
N ASN A 280 30.97 8.22 2.72
CA ASN A 280 30.29 8.85 1.59
C ASN A 280 30.49 10.37 1.55
N GLU A 281 30.53 11.01 2.72
CA GLU A 281 30.71 12.45 2.86
C GLU A 281 32.18 12.88 2.82
N ASN A 282 33.08 12.09 3.44
CA ASN A 282 34.46 12.52 3.70
C ASN A 282 35.53 11.73 2.95
N GLY A 283 35.17 10.62 2.29
CA GLY A 283 36.13 9.78 1.55
C GLY A 283 37.16 9.10 2.42
N MET A 284 36.89 8.97 3.72
CA MET A 284 37.78 8.36 4.70
C MET A 284 37.47 6.87 4.81
N PHE A 285 38.33 6.02 4.23
CA PHE A 285 38.17 4.57 4.23
C PHE A 285 39.24 3.91 5.09
N ASP A 286 38.85 3.17 6.12
CA ASP A 286 39.79 2.32 6.87
C ASP A 286 39.74 0.87 6.39
N LEU A 287 40.72 0.51 5.58
CA LEU A 287 40.90 -0.86 5.08
C LEU A 287 41.96 -1.64 5.84
N SER A 288 42.61 -1.03 6.84
CA SER A 288 43.67 -1.66 7.63
C SER A 288 43.24 -3.00 8.22
N PRO A 289 42.03 -3.14 8.81
CA PRO A 289 41.58 -4.42 9.35
C PRO A 289 41.48 -5.53 8.28
N TYR A 290 41.06 -5.18 7.06
CA TYR A 290 40.93 -6.14 5.97
C TYR A 290 42.29 -6.64 5.48
N PHE A 291 43.25 -5.72 5.29
CA PHE A 291 44.61 -6.07 4.89
C PHE A 291 45.35 -6.86 5.98
N LEU A 292 45.24 -6.45 7.25
CA LEU A 292 45.89 -7.15 8.37
C LEU A 292 45.34 -8.56 8.59
N ASN A 293 44.09 -8.81 8.22
CA ASN A 293 43.46 -10.13 8.29
C ASN A 293 43.71 -11.02 7.07
N GLY A 294 44.61 -10.61 6.17
CA GLY A 294 45.02 -11.40 5.01
C GLY A 294 44.02 -11.39 3.86
N CYS A 295 43.20 -10.35 3.73
CA CYS A 295 42.31 -10.11 2.60
C CYS A 295 41.38 -11.29 2.26
N LYS A 296 40.82 -11.95 3.28
CA LYS A 296 39.96 -13.12 3.06
C LYS A 296 38.68 -12.72 2.31
N PRO A 297 38.22 -13.49 1.31
CA PRO A 297 37.02 -13.16 0.53
C PRO A 297 35.74 -12.98 1.37
N GLN A 298 35.67 -13.66 2.52
CA GLN A 298 34.55 -13.60 3.45
C GLN A 298 34.54 -12.34 4.35
N ASP A 299 35.67 -11.64 4.45
CA ASP A 299 35.86 -10.50 5.35
C ASP A 299 35.90 -9.16 4.58
N VAL A 300 35.45 -9.15 3.32
CA VAL A 300 35.45 -7.95 2.48
C VAL A 300 34.59 -6.87 3.13
N PRO A 301 35.16 -5.70 3.48
CA PRO A 301 34.41 -4.65 4.14
C PRO A 301 33.34 -4.09 3.20
N GLU A 302 32.21 -3.71 3.78
CA GLU A 302 31.24 -2.91 3.06
C GLU A 302 31.72 -1.46 2.99
N LEU A 303 31.81 -0.92 1.78
CA LEU A 303 32.26 0.45 1.53
C LEU A 303 31.16 1.24 0.84
N SER A 304 31.13 2.54 1.12
CA SER A 304 30.27 3.49 0.41
C SER A 304 30.94 4.01 -0.86
N ASN A 305 30.15 4.58 -1.76
CA ASN A 305 30.68 5.40 -2.84
C ASN A 305 31.14 6.76 -2.29
N TYR A 306 32.14 7.39 -2.91
CA TYR A 306 32.60 8.73 -2.58
C TYR A 306 32.92 9.52 -3.85
N ILE A 307 32.52 10.79 -3.88
CA ILE A 307 32.89 11.74 -4.92
C ILE A 307 33.56 12.92 -4.21
N GLY A 308 34.86 13.07 -4.43
CA GLY A 308 35.66 14.13 -3.84
C GLY A 308 35.47 15.49 -4.50
N PRO A 309 36.46 16.39 -4.46
CA PRO A 309 36.36 17.75 -4.98
C PRO A 309 36.45 17.78 -6.51
N VAL A 310 35.61 17.02 -7.19
CA VAL A 310 35.59 16.83 -8.64
C VAL A 310 34.18 16.98 -9.19
N LEU A 311 34.07 17.44 -10.44
CA LEU A 311 32.80 17.55 -11.13
C LEU A 311 32.92 17.09 -12.57
N ASN A 312 31.80 16.60 -13.11
CA ASN A 312 31.70 16.25 -14.53
C ASN A 312 31.24 17.46 -15.34
N LYS A 313 32.02 17.89 -16.33
CA LYS A 313 31.67 18.99 -17.26
C LYS A 313 32.07 18.64 -18.69
N LYS A 314 31.52 19.37 -19.67
CA LYS A 314 31.99 19.31 -21.06
C LYS A 314 33.22 20.20 -21.22
N SER A 315 34.25 19.66 -21.84
CA SER A 315 35.45 20.34 -22.31
C SER A 315 35.28 20.80 -23.75
N ALA A 316 35.80 21.98 -24.08
CA ALA A 316 35.89 22.43 -25.47
C ALA A 316 36.84 21.51 -26.24
N GLY A 317 36.30 20.75 -27.21
CA GLY A 317 37.08 19.89 -28.11
C GLY A 317 37.46 18.51 -27.58
N ARG A 318 37.20 18.16 -26.31
CA ARG A 318 37.55 16.85 -25.72
C ARG A 318 36.38 16.07 -25.08
N GLY A 319 35.14 16.48 -25.32
CA GLY A 319 33.96 15.77 -24.81
C GLY A 319 33.68 16.03 -23.33
N ARG A 320 33.15 15.05 -22.58
CA ARG A 320 32.93 15.17 -21.12
C ARG A 320 34.17 14.70 -20.36
N GLY A 321 34.52 15.41 -19.30
CA GLY A 321 35.64 15.05 -18.42
C GLY A 321 35.34 15.37 -16.97
N LEU A 322 36.15 14.79 -16.09
CA LEU A 322 36.17 15.06 -14.66
C LEU A 322 37.15 16.21 -14.39
N PHE A 323 36.72 17.23 -13.65
CA PHE A 323 37.51 18.43 -13.35
C PHE A 323 37.59 18.64 -11.85
N ALA A 324 38.80 18.90 -11.33
CA ALA A 324 38.98 19.30 -9.95
C ALA A 324 38.32 20.67 -9.68
N THR A 325 37.75 20.80 -8.49
CA THR A 325 37.07 22.01 -7.98
C THR A 325 37.84 22.68 -6.85
N ALA A 326 38.82 21.97 -6.30
CA ALA A 326 39.77 22.44 -5.31
C ALA A 326 41.16 21.88 -5.67
N ASN A 327 42.19 22.32 -4.94
CA ASN A 327 43.49 21.66 -5.00
C ASN A 327 43.35 20.22 -4.49
N VAL A 328 44.05 19.30 -5.15
CA VAL A 328 44.04 17.87 -4.84
C VAL A 328 45.49 17.46 -4.66
N ASP A 329 45.81 16.84 -3.53
CA ASP A 329 47.14 16.34 -3.24
C ASP A 329 47.30 14.91 -3.73
N VAL A 330 48.56 14.51 -3.98
CA VAL A 330 48.86 13.13 -4.40
C VAL A 330 48.46 12.17 -3.28
N GLY A 331 47.59 11.21 -3.62
CA GLY A 331 47.05 10.23 -2.67
C GLY A 331 45.61 10.51 -2.22
N ASP A 332 45.03 11.67 -2.54
CA ASP A 332 43.63 11.96 -2.27
C ASP A 332 42.69 11.07 -3.09
N PHE A 333 41.61 10.61 -2.45
CA PHE A 333 40.53 9.94 -3.17
C PHE A 333 39.74 10.98 -3.98
N LEU A 334 39.64 10.76 -5.29
CA LEU A 334 38.81 11.60 -6.17
C LEU A 334 37.43 10.99 -6.40
N VAL A 335 37.39 9.69 -6.64
CA VAL A 335 36.16 8.92 -6.85
C VAL A 335 36.41 7.53 -6.28
N VAL A 336 35.49 7.07 -5.44
CA VAL A 336 35.40 5.68 -5.01
C VAL A 336 34.00 5.21 -5.40
N ASP A 337 33.93 4.15 -6.19
CA ASP A 337 32.66 3.56 -6.60
C ASP A 337 32.77 2.05 -6.43
N ASN A 338 31.70 1.43 -5.94
CA ASN A 338 31.62 -0.01 -5.81
C ASN A 338 31.55 -0.63 -7.21
N ALA A 339 32.67 -1.16 -7.70
CA ALA A 339 32.78 -1.74 -9.02
C ALA A 339 31.77 -2.90 -9.20
N VAL A 340 30.99 -2.85 -10.29
CA VAL A 340 30.04 -3.91 -10.67
C VAL A 340 30.76 -5.07 -11.38
N ALA A 341 31.89 -4.78 -12.05
CA ALA A 341 32.86 -5.75 -12.59
C ALA A 341 34.13 -5.00 -13.06
N PHE A 342 35.28 -5.67 -13.06
CA PHE A 342 36.46 -5.24 -13.83
C PHE A 342 37.02 -6.43 -14.63
N SER A 343 37.35 -6.23 -15.90
CA SER A 343 38.18 -7.13 -16.68
C SER A 343 39.06 -6.28 -17.60
N CYS A 344 40.37 -6.43 -17.49
CA CYS A 344 41.33 -5.87 -18.44
C CYS A 344 41.84 -7.00 -19.32
N THR A 345 41.28 -7.14 -20.50
CA THR A 345 41.89 -7.92 -21.59
C THR A 345 41.71 -7.19 -22.91
N GLU A 346 42.81 -7.05 -23.65
CA GLU A 346 42.91 -6.30 -24.92
C GLU A 346 42.11 -6.93 -26.08
N ASN A 347 41.44 -8.07 -25.90
CA ASN A 347 40.74 -8.78 -26.97
C ASN A 347 39.51 -9.54 -26.44
N ILE A 348 38.38 -8.83 -26.31
CA ILE A 348 37.08 -9.42 -25.92
C ILE A 348 36.46 -10.19 -27.10
N THR A 349 36.82 -9.89 -28.34
CA THR A 349 36.11 -10.40 -29.53
C THR A 349 36.53 -11.80 -29.98
N GLU A 350 37.75 -12.25 -29.71
CA GLU A 350 38.24 -13.54 -30.23
C GLU A 350 37.92 -14.74 -29.32
N ASN A 351 37.74 -14.53 -28.01
CA ASN A 351 37.50 -15.63 -27.06
C ASN A 351 36.03 -16.05 -26.93
N ILE A 352 35.09 -15.39 -27.63
CA ILE A 352 33.66 -15.74 -27.58
C ILE A 352 33.35 -17.09 -28.26
N ARG A 353 34.30 -17.68 -29.01
CA ARG A 353 34.06 -18.94 -29.76
C ARG A 353 34.88 -20.15 -29.32
N HIS A 354 35.88 -19.98 -28.44
CA HIS A 354 36.77 -21.07 -28.04
C HIS A 354 36.98 -21.11 -26.52
N VAL A 355 35.93 -21.46 -25.78
CA VAL A 355 36.10 -22.00 -24.42
C VAL A 355 35.92 -23.52 -24.49
N SER A 356 36.92 -24.17 -25.04
CA SER A 356 37.20 -25.59 -24.75
C SER A 356 38.71 -25.78 -24.72
N ASN A 357 39.19 -26.21 -23.55
CA ASN A 357 40.50 -26.79 -23.27
C ASN A 357 41.66 -25.83 -22.96
N ASN A 358 41.84 -25.64 -21.64
CA ASN A 358 43.11 -25.58 -20.88
C ASN A 358 44.29 -24.78 -21.46
N VAL A 359 44.60 -23.64 -20.82
CA VAL A 359 45.65 -23.46 -19.78
C VAL A 359 45.66 -21.97 -19.40
N GLY A 360 45.20 -21.63 -18.19
CA GLY A 360 45.16 -20.26 -17.68
C GLY A 360 44.32 -20.13 -16.40
N TYR A 361 44.61 -20.97 -15.40
CA TYR A 361 43.70 -21.39 -14.31
C TYR A 361 43.21 -20.33 -13.31
N VAL A 362 43.56 -19.05 -13.45
CA VAL A 362 43.01 -17.96 -12.60
C VAL A 362 42.23 -16.92 -13.41
N LYS A 363 42.60 -16.71 -14.68
CA LYS A 363 42.00 -15.69 -15.56
C LYS A 363 40.65 -16.13 -16.14
N GLN A 364 40.55 -17.41 -16.53
CA GLN A 364 39.31 -17.98 -17.09
C GLN A 364 38.20 -18.15 -16.06
N ASP A 365 38.52 -18.29 -14.78
CA ASP A 365 37.53 -18.47 -13.71
C ASP A 365 36.80 -17.16 -13.39
N LEU A 366 37.52 -16.03 -13.35
CA LEU A 366 36.90 -14.71 -13.19
C LEU A 366 36.07 -14.33 -14.43
N GLU A 367 36.57 -14.57 -15.64
CA GLU A 367 35.82 -14.33 -16.88
C GLU A 367 34.56 -15.20 -16.97
N ALA A 368 34.65 -16.49 -16.61
CA ALA A 368 33.50 -17.38 -16.55
C ALA A 368 32.50 -16.94 -15.46
N LYS A 369 32.96 -16.51 -14.28
CA LYS A 369 32.10 -16.02 -13.20
C LYS A 369 31.41 -14.71 -13.55
N ILE A 370 32.12 -13.74 -14.13
CA ILE A 370 31.55 -12.47 -14.63
C ILE A 370 30.55 -12.76 -15.74
N THR A 371 30.87 -13.64 -16.68
CA THR A 371 29.98 -13.99 -17.80
C THR A 371 28.74 -14.76 -17.34
N CYS A 372 28.87 -15.70 -16.41
CA CYS A 372 27.74 -16.42 -15.81
C CYS A 372 26.85 -15.48 -14.97
N SER A 373 27.46 -14.57 -14.21
CA SER A 373 26.73 -13.54 -13.45
C SER A 373 26.01 -12.56 -14.40
N ALA A 374 26.68 -12.10 -15.46
CA ALA A 374 26.11 -11.22 -16.47
C ALA A 374 25.04 -11.91 -17.33
N ALA A 375 25.14 -13.22 -17.59
CA ALA A 375 24.15 -13.98 -18.34
C ALA A 375 22.77 -14.01 -17.66
N SER A 376 22.72 -13.81 -16.34
CA SER A 376 21.47 -13.64 -15.59
C SER A 376 20.79 -12.28 -15.82
N SER A 377 21.46 -11.34 -16.50
CA SER A 377 20.99 -9.97 -16.73
C SER A 377 21.32 -9.44 -18.11
N ASN A 378 20.29 -9.34 -18.96
CA ASN A 378 20.42 -8.73 -20.27
C ASN A 378 20.92 -7.26 -20.19
N ARG A 379 20.63 -6.56 -19.08
CA ARG A 379 21.14 -5.20 -18.83
C ARG A 379 22.63 -5.20 -18.49
N ILE A 380 23.10 -6.08 -17.58
CA ILE A 380 24.54 -6.17 -17.26
C ILE A 380 25.33 -6.59 -18.51
N LEU A 381 24.80 -7.50 -19.32
CA LEU A 381 25.35 -7.84 -20.63
C LEU A 381 25.48 -6.61 -21.55
N GLN A 382 24.42 -5.79 -21.65
CA GLN A 382 24.47 -4.55 -22.43
C GLN A 382 25.45 -3.52 -21.83
N GLN A 383 25.51 -3.37 -20.50
CA GLN A 383 26.46 -2.49 -19.83
C GLN A 383 27.90 -2.93 -20.13
N LEU A 384 28.19 -4.23 -20.00
CA LEU A 384 29.49 -4.80 -20.33
C LEU A 384 29.83 -4.63 -21.82
N GLN A 385 28.87 -4.79 -22.73
CA GLN A 385 29.08 -4.53 -24.16
C GLN A 385 29.42 -3.06 -24.45
N TYR A 386 28.74 -2.12 -23.79
CA TYR A 386 29.05 -0.70 -23.94
C TYR A 386 30.41 -0.34 -23.34
N LEU A 387 30.77 -0.90 -22.18
CA LEU A 387 32.09 -0.71 -21.56
C LEU A 387 33.21 -1.37 -22.38
N ALA A 388 32.94 -2.51 -23.02
CA ALA A 388 33.90 -3.23 -23.87
C ALA A 388 34.23 -2.45 -25.16
N LYS A 389 33.31 -1.62 -25.67
CA LYS A 389 33.48 -0.79 -26.86
C LYS A 389 34.01 0.62 -26.57
N TRP A 390 34.83 0.76 -25.52
CA TRP A 390 35.36 2.05 -25.06
C TRP A 390 36.11 2.84 -26.16
N GLU A 391 36.67 2.15 -27.16
CA GLU A 391 37.35 2.75 -28.32
C GLU A 391 36.43 3.62 -29.20
N GLU A 392 35.11 3.36 -29.22
CA GLU A 392 34.16 4.17 -30.00
C GLU A 392 33.91 5.57 -29.38
N MET A 393 34.40 5.83 -28.15
CA MET A 393 34.19 7.05 -27.36
C MET A 393 32.72 7.55 -27.29
N LYS A 394 31.75 6.70 -27.61
CA LYS A 394 30.33 7.02 -27.51
C LYS A 394 29.90 6.89 -26.06
N VAL A 395 29.36 7.97 -25.51
CA VAL A 395 28.69 7.93 -24.21
C VAL A 395 27.54 6.94 -24.29
N PRO A 396 27.54 5.86 -23.50
CA PRO A 396 26.45 4.89 -23.54
C PRO A 396 25.13 5.53 -23.07
N PRO A 397 23.97 4.91 -23.37
CA PRO A 397 22.70 5.35 -22.82
C PRO A 397 22.80 5.38 -21.29
N MET A 398 22.79 6.57 -20.68
CA MET A 398 23.03 6.71 -19.23
C MET A 398 21.94 6.01 -18.41
N ASP A 399 20.74 5.85 -18.96
CA ASP A 399 19.65 5.10 -18.33
C ASP A 399 20.01 3.62 -18.12
N LEU A 400 20.95 3.08 -18.89
CA LEU A 400 21.51 1.75 -18.74
C LEU A 400 22.46 1.64 -17.53
N PHE A 401 23.14 2.73 -17.16
CA PHE A 401 24.16 2.77 -16.09
C PHE A 401 23.67 3.45 -14.81
N ARG A 402 22.51 4.11 -14.84
CA ARG A 402 21.81 4.54 -13.63
C ARG A 402 21.44 3.33 -12.77
N ILE A 403 21.34 3.51 -11.46
CA ILE A 403 20.77 2.50 -10.55
C ILE A 403 19.39 2.12 -11.13
N ASN A 404 19.19 0.81 -11.34
CA ASN A 404 18.02 0.32 -12.04
C ASN A 404 16.81 0.33 -11.09
N LEU A 405 16.01 1.39 -11.16
CA LEU A 405 14.84 1.59 -10.28
C LEU A 405 13.62 0.73 -10.69
N GLU A 406 13.67 0.07 -11.86
CA GLU A 406 12.56 -0.72 -12.40
C GLU A 406 12.90 -2.22 -12.63
N CYS A 407 14.14 -2.66 -12.42
CA CYS A 407 14.45 -4.10 -12.40
C CYS A 407 15.41 -4.44 -11.26
N ILE A 408 14.84 -4.91 -10.16
CA ILE A 408 15.55 -5.82 -9.28
C ILE A 408 14.61 -7.04 -9.12
N TYR A 409 15.20 -8.23 -9.14
CA TYR A 409 14.74 -9.45 -9.81
C TYR A 409 13.58 -10.28 -9.23
N LYS A 410 12.94 -11.06 -10.13
CA LYS A 410 12.40 -12.40 -9.82
C LYS A 410 13.55 -13.29 -9.35
N VAL A 411 13.52 -13.74 -8.10
CA VAL A 411 14.24 -14.94 -7.66
C VAL A 411 13.20 -15.97 -7.29
N GLY A 412 13.07 -16.99 -8.14
CA GLY A 412 12.35 -18.22 -7.84
C GLY A 412 13.08 -19.00 -6.76
N SER A 413 12.28 -19.65 -5.94
CA SER A 413 12.62 -20.50 -4.81
C SER A 413 13.69 -21.57 -5.10
N SER A 414 14.45 -21.87 -4.05
CA SER A 414 15.44 -22.96 -3.89
C SER A 414 16.71 -22.80 -4.71
N VAL A 415 17.80 -22.38 -4.05
CA VAL A 415 19.10 -23.07 -3.99
C VAL A 415 19.92 -22.37 -2.89
N SER A 416 20.56 -23.18 -2.05
CA SER A 416 21.58 -22.86 -1.06
C SER A 416 22.55 -21.75 -1.48
N SER A 417 22.78 -20.78 -0.58
CA SER A 417 24.01 -19.99 -0.49
C SER A 417 24.63 -19.59 -1.83
N PHE A 418 24.08 -18.58 -2.52
CA PHE A 418 24.80 -17.87 -3.57
C PHE A 418 25.12 -16.48 -3.08
N SER A 419 26.33 -16.33 -2.57
CA SER A 419 27.08 -15.08 -2.60
C SER A 419 26.99 -14.53 -4.02
N VAL A 420 26.23 -13.46 -4.22
CA VAL A 420 26.37 -12.64 -5.40
C VAL A 420 27.85 -12.26 -5.43
N LEU A 421 28.58 -12.83 -6.39
CA LEU A 421 29.93 -12.47 -6.76
C LEU A 421 29.91 -11.02 -7.27
N THR A 422 29.70 -10.07 -6.37
CA THR A 422 30.38 -8.79 -6.45
C THR A 422 31.77 -9.07 -5.94
N ASP A 423 32.69 -9.48 -6.82
CA ASP A 423 34.10 -9.19 -6.58
C ASP A 423 34.19 -7.66 -6.56
N ARG A 424 33.97 -7.10 -5.36
CA ARG A 424 34.18 -5.69 -5.04
C ARG A 424 35.66 -5.46 -5.10
N VAL A 425 36.18 -5.33 -6.31
CA VAL A 425 37.56 -4.94 -6.53
C VAL A 425 37.62 -3.45 -6.23
N LEU A 426 38.16 -3.16 -5.05
CA LEU A 426 38.79 -1.88 -4.72
C LEU A 426 39.79 -1.54 -5.83
N ASN A 427 39.34 -0.84 -6.86
CA ASN A 427 40.23 -0.16 -7.77
C ASN A 427 40.61 1.19 -7.15
N VAL A 428 41.51 1.15 -6.16
CA VAL A 428 42.28 2.34 -5.81
C VAL A 428 43.37 2.47 -6.88
N LYS A 429 43.07 3.19 -7.96
CA LYS A 429 44.10 3.58 -8.90
C LYS A 429 44.80 4.82 -8.33
N ILE A 430 45.89 4.58 -7.60
CA ILE A 430 46.88 5.62 -7.31
C ILE A 430 47.49 6.00 -8.67
N MET A 431 47.25 7.22 -9.14
CA MET A 431 48.05 7.85 -10.19
C MET A 431 48.78 9.05 -9.60
#